data_AF-A0A355UGJ0-F1
#
_entry.id   AF-A0A355UGJ0-F1
#
_cell.length_a   1.000
_cell.length_b   1.000
_cell.length_c   1.000
_cell.angle_alpha   90.00
_cell.angle_beta   90.00
_cell.angle_gamma   90.00
#
_symmetry.space_group_name_H-M   'P 1'
#
loop_
_entity.id
_entity.type
_entity.pdbx_description
1 polymer ?
#
loop_
_entity_poly.entity_id
_entity_poly.type
_entity_poly.pdbx_seq_one_letter_code
_entity_poly.pdbx_strand_id
1 'polypeptide(L)'
;MKSFIANIKQIFKKDKQETETVNIDIKDLSLYYNLLNDEVFKSKTNQSILDLDLNDVFFQIDYANSIIGKQYLYNHLVSQQVKAEDIDVIEKNIEYLEGNAIEKQNHEKILKKASSTKLLQLPHLFLGSSIPLYKNINIYFLLSFSAFLSLALSFFNPSFLLLFLFIAIL
;
A
#
# COMPACT_ATOMS: atom_id res chain seq x y z
N MET A 1 11.86 -8.31 -10.75
CA MET A 1 12.09 -6.97 -11.34
C MET A 1 11.46 -6.78 -12.73
N LYS A 2 11.74 -7.60 -13.76
CA LYS A 2 11.14 -7.42 -15.11
C LYS A 2 9.60 -7.49 -15.13
N SER A 3 9.00 -8.40 -14.37
CA SER A 3 7.53 -8.51 -14.21
C SER A 3 6.90 -7.28 -13.54
N PHE A 4 7.57 -6.72 -12.54
CA PHE A 4 7.12 -5.53 -11.82
C PHE A 4 7.07 -4.28 -12.72
N ILE A 5 8.12 -4.06 -13.50
CA ILE A 5 8.21 -2.94 -14.46
C ILE A 5 7.16 -3.10 -15.58
N ALA A 6 6.86 -4.34 -15.99
CA ALA A 6 5.80 -4.62 -16.97
C ALA A 6 4.41 -4.25 -16.43
N ASN A 7 4.10 -4.59 -15.17
CA ASN A 7 2.85 -4.21 -14.51
C ASN A 7 2.69 -2.69 -14.38
N ILE A 8 3.74 -1.97 -13.97
CA ILE A 8 3.71 -0.50 -13.90
C ILE A 8 3.45 0.09 -15.29
N LYS A 9 4.16 -0.38 -16.32
CA LYS A 9 3.92 0.09 -17.70
C LYS A 9 2.50 -0.18 -18.18
N GLN A 10 1.88 -1.29 -17.79
CA GLN A 10 0.51 -1.61 -18.17
C GLN A 10 -0.51 -0.68 -17.52
N ILE A 11 -0.31 -0.31 -16.25
CA ILE A 11 -1.14 0.66 -15.53
C ILE A 11 -1.10 2.01 -16.26
N PHE A 12 0.11 2.54 -16.53
CA PHE A 12 0.28 3.85 -17.19
C PHE A 12 -0.08 3.87 -18.69
N LYS A 13 -0.03 2.74 -19.40
CA LYS A 13 -0.34 2.69 -20.85
C LYS A 13 -1.84 2.72 -21.14
N LYS A 14 -2.68 2.29 -20.20
CA LYS A 14 -4.15 2.26 -20.35
C LYS A 14 -4.80 3.64 -20.08
N ASP A 15 -4.10 4.55 -19.40
CA ASP A 15 -4.63 5.85 -18.95
C ASP A 15 -4.51 7.00 -19.97
N LYS A 16 -4.10 6.72 -21.21
CA LYS A 16 -3.98 7.78 -22.23
C LYS A 16 -5.33 8.29 -22.76
N GLN A 17 -6.47 7.75 -22.31
CA GLN A 17 -7.77 8.01 -22.96
C GLN A 17 -8.90 8.57 -22.09
N GLU A 18 -8.88 8.52 -20.76
CA GLU A 18 -10.01 9.06 -19.95
C GLU A 18 -9.50 9.70 -18.66
N THR A 19 -9.56 11.03 -18.58
CA THR A 19 -9.53 11.76 -17.30
C THR A 19 -10.94 11.77 -16.74
N GLU A 20 -11.33 10.67 -16.08
CA GLU A 20 -12.51 10.66 -15.22
C GLU A 20 -12.25 11.55 -14.00
N THR A 21 -13.25 12.32 -13.60
CA THR A 21 -13.27 12.98 -12.28
C THR A 21 -13.37 11.88 -11.23
N VAL A 22 -12.23 11.50 -10.66
CA VAL A 22 -12.18 10.40 -9.71
C VAL A 22 -12.77 10.84 -8.38
N ASN A 23 -13.94 10.30 -8.05
CA ASN A 23 -14.51 10.36 -6.71
C ASN A 23 -13.81 9.28 -5.86
N ILE A 24 -12.96 9.69 -4.92
CA ILE A 24 -12.22 8.80 -4.03
C ILE A 24 -12.97 8.69 -2.70
N ASP A 25 -13.21 7.47 -2.22
CA ASP A 25 -13.76 7.24 -0.89
C ASP A 25 -12.66 7.43 0.17
N ILE A 26 -13.00 8.08 1.29
CA ILE A 26 -12.13 8.19 2.47
C ILE A 26 -11.62 6.81 2.90
N LYS A 27 -12.41 5.75 2.72
CA LYS A 27 -11.97 4.38 3.01
C LYS A 27 -10.69 4.01 2.25
N ASP A 28 -10.59 4.38 0.98
CA ASP A 28 -9.41 4.08 0.16
C ASP A 28 -8.17 4.88 0.62
N LEU A 29 -8.38 6.13 1.06
CA LEU A 29 -7.31 6.97 1.61
C LEU A 29 -6.86 6.50 3.00
N SER A 30 -7.81 6.07 3.83
CA SER A 30 -7.54 5.53 5.17
C SER A 30 -6.68 4.27 5.10
N LEU A 31 -6.87 3.46 4.06
CA LEU A 31 -6.09 2.25 3.86
C LEU A 31 -4.63 2.56 3.50
N TYR A 32 -4.34 3.65 2.78
CA TYR A 32 -2.98 4.14 2.59
C TYR A 32 -2.34 4.58 3.91
N TYR A 33 -3.06 5.38 4.71
CA TYR A 33 -2.61 5.77 6.05
C TYR A 33 -2.33 4.54 6.93
N ASN A 34 -3.19 3.53 6.87
CA ASN A 34 -3.04 2.29 7.62
C ASN A 34 -1.84 1.44 7.18
N LEU A 35 -1.36 1.57 5.93
CA LEU A 35 -0.15 0.86 5.48
C LEU A 35 1.13 1.50 6.02
N LEU A 36 1.14 2.82 6.21
CA LEU A 36 2.35 3.57 6.55
C LEU A 36 2.62 3.67 8.05
N ASN A 37 1.58 3.63 8.87
CA ASN A 37 1.67 3.94 10.29
C ASN A 37 1.57 2.67 11.16
N ASP A 38 2.09 2.73 12.38
CA ASP A 38 2.05 1.63 13.35
C ASP A 38 0.69 1.53 14.07
N GLU A 39 0.32 0.32 14.52
CA GLU A 39 -1.00 0.04 15.13
C GLU A 39 -1.32 0.87 16.38
N VAL A 40 -0.30 1.16 17.21
CA VAL A 40 -0.47 1.97 18.42
C VAL A 40 -0.87 3.41 18.06
N PHE A 41 -0.23 3.99 17.04
CA PHE A 41 -0.54 5.34 16.56
C PHE A 41 -1.89 5.40 15.84
N LYS A 42 -2.28 4.33 15.13
CA LYS A 42 -3.61 4.24 14.49
C LYS A 42 -4.75 4.39 15.50
N SER A 43 -4.68 3.68 16.63
CA SER A 43 -5.78 3.66 17.62
C SER A 43 -6.09 5.05 18.19
N LYS A 44 -5.06 5.81 18.57
CA LYS A 44 -5.19 7.17 19.11
C LYS A 44 -5.63 8.17 18.04
N THR A 45 -5.13 8.00 16.81
CA THR A 45 -5.44 8.90 15.70
C THR A 45 -6.89 8.71 15.24
N ASN A 46 -7.42 7.49 15.21
CA ASN A 46 -8.80 7.21 14.79
C ASN A 46 -9.84 7.97 15.61
N GLN A 47 -9.64 8.09 16.93
CA GLN A 47 -10.56 8.87 17.77
C GLN A 47 -10.44 10.37 17.47
N SER A 48 -9.22 10.89 17.27
CA SER A 48 -9.00 12.30 16.92
C SER A 48 -9.55 12.67 15.54
N ILE A 49 -9.50 11.75 14.56
CA ILE A 49 -10.09 11.95 13.23
C ILE A 49 -11.58 12.20 13.34
N LEU A 50 -12.28 11.44 14.19
CA LEU A 50 -13.71 11.57 14.41
C LEU A 50 -14.04 12.83 15.22
N ASP A 51 -13.30 13.09 16.30
CA ASP A 51 -13.58 14.24 17.17
C ASP A 51 -13.36 15.60 16.48
N LEU A 52 -12.44 15.66 15.50
CA LEU A 52 -12.10 16.87 14.75
C LEU A 52 -12.69 16.89 13.33
N ASP A 53 -13.50 15.90 12.96
CA ASP A 53 -14.06 15.72 11.62
C ASP A 53 -13.01 15.90 10.49
N LEU A 54 -11.82 15.30 10.66
CA LEU A 54 -10.69 15.51 9.75
C LEU A 54 -10.98 15.05 8.32
N ASN A 55 -11.97 14.17 8.13
CA ASN A 55 -12.43 13.74 6.81
C ASN A 55 -13.08 14.89 6.04
N ASP A 56 -13.89 15.71 6.72
CA ASP A 56 -14.53 16.87 6.10
C ASP A 56 -13.52 17.99 5.86
N VAL A 57 -12.59 18.18 6.81
CA VAL A 57 -11.46 19.10 6.63
C VAL A 57 -10.65 18.71 5.39
N PHE A 58 -10.35 17.42 5.20
CA PHE A 58 -9.65 16.93 4.01
C PHE A 58 -10.36 17.36 2.72
N PHE A 59 -11.68 17.13 2.61
CA PHE A 59 -12.42 17.51 1.40
C PHE A 59 -12.44 19.02 1.13
N GLN A 60 -12.29 19.86 2.16
CA GLN A 60 -12.22 21.31 2.00
C GLN A 60 -10.85 21.81 1.52
N ILE A 61 -9.77 21.14 1.92
CA ILE A 61 -8.39 21.57 1.61
C ILE A 61 -7.77 20.83 0.41
N ASP A 62 -8.41 19.76 -0.06
CA ASP A 62 -7.89 18.91 -1.12
C ASP A 62 -8.04 19.56 -2.52
N TYR A 63 -6.96 20.22 -2.95
CA TYR A 63 -6.77 20.70 -4.32
C TYR A 63 -5.86 19.79 -5.16
N ALA A 64 -5.56 18.57 -4.71
CA ALA A 64 -4.63 17.69 -5.40
C ALA A 64 -5.25 17.07 -6.66
N ASN A 65 -4.53 17.17 -7.78
CA ASN A 65 -4.96 16.63 -9.08
C ASN A 65 -4.54 15.16 -9.32
N SER A 66 -3.83 14.55 -8.36
CA SER A 66 -3.34 13.17 -8.46
C SER A 66 -3.78 12.35 -7.24
N ILE A 67 -4.02 11.06 -7.45
CA ILE A 67 -4.41 10.15 -6.36
C ILE A 67 -3.30 10.04 -5.31
N ILE A 68 -2.06 9.98 -5.77
CA ILE A 68 -0.89 9.91 -4.89
C ILE A 68 -0.80 11.18 -4.04
N GLY A 69 -1.12 12.35 -4.62
CA GLY A 69 -1.18 13.62 -3.89
C GLY A 69 -2.29 13.62 -2.84
N LYS A 70 -3.48 13.10 -3.17
CA LYS A 70 -4.60 12.94 -2.21
C LYS A 70 -4.26 11.99 -1.06
N GLN A 71 -3.64 10.85 -1.37
CA GLN A 71 -3.12 9.90 -0.38
C GLN A 71 -2.09 10.54 0.55
N TYR A 72 -1.12 11.26 -0.03
CA TYR A 72 -0.08 11.97 0.71
C TYR A 72 -0.66 13.05 1.62
N LEU A 73 -1.55 13.90 1.09
CA LEU A 73 -2.23 14.96 1.85
C LEU A 73 -3.05 14.40 3.01
N TYR A 74 -3.86 13.37 2.74
CA TYR A 74 -4.67 12.71 3.77
C TYR A 74 -3.79 12.13 4.87
N ASN A 75 -2.72 11.40 4.51
CA ASN A 75 -1.78 10.86 5.48
C ASN A 75 -1.09 11.96 6.31
N HIS A 76 -0.71 13.08 5.69
CA HIS A 76 -0.12 14.21 6.41
C HIS A 76 -1.10 14.93 7.34
N LEU A 77 -2.35 15.09 6.93
CA LEU A 77 -3.40 15.70 7.75
C LEU A 77 -3.70 14.84 8.99
N VAL A 78 -3.77 13.52 8.80
CA VAL A 78 -4.16 12.57 9.83
C VAL A 78 -2.96 12.17 10.71
N SER A 79 -1.76 12.11 10.14
CA SER A 79 -0.53 11.83 10.88
C SER A 79 -0.16 13.05 11.73
N GLN A 80 -0.36 12.95 13.04
CA GLN A 80 0.01 13.97 14.03
C GLN A 80 1.54 14.11 14.23
N GLN A 81 2.35 13.58 13.32
CA GLN A 81 3.82 13.53 13.41
C GLN A 81 4.50 14.44 12.39
N VAL A 82 4.10 15.72 12.32
CA VAL A 82 4.85 16.69 11.52
C VAL A 82 5.99 17.24 12.37
N LYS A 83 7.24 17.05 11.93
CA LYS A 83 8.38 17.72 12.56
C LYS A 83 8.44 19.17 12.09
N ALA A 84 8.88 20.08 12.94
CA ALA A 84 9.04 21.49 12.58
C ALA A 84 9.95 21.66 11.34
N GLU A 85 11.00 20.83 11.22
CA GLU A 85 11.90 20.78 10.07
C GLU A 85 11.18 20.49 8.74
N ASP A 86 10.11 19.71 8.76
CA ASP A 86 9.33 19.38 7.57
C ASP A 86 8.44 20.56 7.14
N ILE A 87 8.03 21.42 8.08
CA ILE A 87 7.20 22.60 7.81
C ILE A 87 8.00 23.63 7.02
N ASP A 88 9.23 23.92 7.44
CA ASP A 88 10.11 24.89 6.75
C ASP A 88 10.35 24.48 5.28
N VAL A 89 10.49 23.18 5.03
CA VAL A 89 10.65 22.64 3.67
C VAL A 89 9.37 22.84 2.86
N ILE A 90 8.19 22.59 3.46
CA ILE A 90 6.90 22.81 2.81
C ILE A 90 6.73 24.29 2.47
N GLU A 91 6.99 25.21 3.41
CA GLU A 91 6.87 26.65 3.20
C GLU A 91 7.78 27.13 2.06
N LYS A 92 9.05 26.70 2.07
CA LYS A 92 10.00 27.04 1.01
C LYS A 92 9.55 26.52 -0.37
N ASN A 93 8.97 25.32 -0.42
CA ASN A 93 8.46 24.76 -1.67
C ASN A 93 7.21 25.50 -2.16
N ILE A 94 6.34 25.93 -1.24
CA ILE A 94 5.18 26.77 -1.57
C ILE A 94 5.65 28.10 -2.17
N GLU A 95 6.54 28.80 -1.48
CA GLU A 95 7.09 30.09 -1.96
C GLU A 95 7.74 29.95 -3.34
N TYR A 96 8.52 28.88 -3.55
CA TYR A 96 9.12 28.58 -4.85
C TYR A 96 8.08 28.37 -5.95
N LEU A 97 7.03 27.59 -5.69
CA LEU A 97 6.00 27.28 -6.68
C LEU A 97 5.07 28.48 -6.96
N GLU A 98 4.84 29.34 -5.96
CA GLU A 98 4.11 30.60 -6.13
C GLU A 98 4.91 31.60 -6.98
N GLY A 99 6.22 31.69 -6.76
CA GLY A 99 7.12 32.52 -7.57
C GLY A 99 7.36 32.00 -9.00
N ASN A 100 7.09 30.72 -9.27
CA ASN A 100 7.39 30.05 -10.55
C ASN A 100 6.16 29.39 -11.17
N ALA A 101 5.21 30.19 -11.64
CA ALA A 101 3.94 29.72 -12.21
C ALA A 101 4.08 28.72 -13.37
N ILE A 102 5.11 28.87 -14.22
CA ILE A 102 5.37 27.96 -15.35
C ILE A 102 5.77 26.56 -14.84
N GLU A 103 6.67 26.51 -13.86
CA GLU A 103 7.08 25.26 -13.21
C GLU A 103 5.90 24.60 -12.51
N LYS A 104 5.12 25.37 -11.75
CA LYS A 104 3.88 24.87 -11.11
C LYS A 104 2.95 24.21 -12.12
N GLN A 105 2.67 24.88 -13.24
CA GLN A 105 1.79 24.35 -14.28
C GLN A 105 2.36 23.08 -14.93
N ASN A 106 3.69 23.00 -15.12
CA ASN A 106 4.34 21.82 -15.65
C ASN A 106 4.21 20.61 -14.71
N HIS A 107 4.45 20.82 -13.41
CA HIS A 107 4.26 19.80 -12.39
C HIS A 107 2.80 19.33 -12.33
N GLU A 108 1.83 20.25 -12.33
CA GLU A 108 0.40 19.92 -12.36
C GLU A 108 0.02 19.07 -13.58
N LYS A 109 0.53 19.40 -14.78
CA LYS A 109 0.31 18.62 -16.01
C LYS A 109 0.86 17.20 -15.88
N ILE A 110 2.01 17.02 -15.25
CA ILE A 110 2.62 15.70 -15.03
C ILE A 110 1.78 14.92 -14.01
N LEU A 111 1.44 15.54 -12.88
CA LEU A 111 0.67 14.92 -11.81
C LEU A 111 -0.74 14.55 -12.24
N LYS A 112 -1.36 15.32 -13.14
CA LYS A 112 -2.68 15.00 -13.71
C LYS A 112 -2.68 13.67 -14.49
N LYS A 113 -1.54 13.23 -15.03
CA LYS A 113 -1.41 11.89 -15.64
C LYS A 113 -1.45 10.77 -14.61
N ALA A 114 -1.22 11.09 -13.34
CA ALA A 114 -1.28 10.17 -12.20
C ALA A 114 -2.62 10.29 -11.43
N SER A 115 -3.71 10.55 -12.15
CA SER A 115 -5.07 10.67 -11.60
C SER A 115 -5.91 9.41 -11.67
N SER A 116 -5.40 8.32 -12.27
CA SER A 116 -6.14 7.06 -12.46
C SER A 116 -6.33 6.25 -11.19
N THR A 117 -7.57 5.86 -10.87
CA THR A 117 -7.96 5.06 -9.67
C THR A 117 -7.09 3.83 -9.44
N LYS A 118 -6.54 3.23 -10.50
CA LYS A 118 -5.65 2.07 -10.41
C LYS A 118 -4.38 2.37 -9.58
N LEU A 119 -3.99 3.64 -9.50
CA LEU A 119 -2.83 4.09 -8.72
C LEU A 119 -3.08 3.99 -7.21
N LEU A 120 -4.33 3.87 -6.75
CA LEU A 120 -4.65 3.57 -5.34
C LEU A 120 -3.98 2.29 -4.84
N GLN A 121 -3.73 1.33 -5.75
CA GLN A 121 -3.10 0.05 -5.43
C GLN A 121 -1.57 0.11 -5.37
N LEU A 122 -0.94 1.19 -5.87
CA LEU A 122 0.53 1.30 -5.88
C LEU A 122 1.13 1.15 -4.49
N PRO A 123 0.66 1.84 -3.44
CA PRO A 123 1.15 1.64 -2.09
C PRO A 123 1.13 0.18 -1.65
N HIS A 124 0.07 -0.57 -1.93
CA HIS A 124 0.03 -2.01 -1.61
C HIS A 124 1.07 -2.84 -2.35
N LEU A 125 1.42 -2.46 -3.58
CA LEU A 125 2.43 -3.18 -4.35
C LEU A 125 3.85 -2.94 -3.82
N PHE A 126 4.11 -1.79 -3.20
CA PHE A 126 5.44 -1.40 -2.71
C PHE A 126 5.62 -1.56 -1.19
N LEU A 127 4.58 -1.21 -0.44
CA LEU A 127 4.55 -1.13 1.04
C LEU A 127 3.71 -2.24 1.65
N GLY A 128 2.79 -2.84 0.87
CA GLY A 128 2.09 -4.03 1.31
C GLY A 128 3.13 -5.08 1.63
N SER A 129 3.15 -5.48 2.90
CA SER A 129 4.01 -6.54 3.43
C SER A 129 4.18 -7.62 2.38
N SER A 130 5.43 -7.88 1.96
CA SER A 130 5.76 -9.10 1.22
C SER A 130 4.95 -10.21 1.87
N ILE A 131 4.05 -10.83 1.07
CA ILE A 131 3.19 -11.98 1.42
C ILE A 131 3.78 -12.62 2.65
N PRO A 132 3.14 -12.57 3.84
CA PRO A 132 3.80 -12.92 5.09
C PRO A 132 4.56 -14.20 4.84
N LEU A 133 5.89 -14.09 4.74
CA LEU A 133 6.74 -15.23 4.46
C LEU A 133 6.49 -16.07 5.69
N TYR A 134 5.65 -17.09 5.54
CA TYR A 134 5.26 -17.96 6.64
C TYR A 134 6.58 -18.34 7.29
N LYS A 135 6.79 -17.85 8.52
CA LYS A 135 8.08 -17.92 9.24
C LYS A 135 8.58 -19.38 9.35
N ASN A 136 7.67 -20.31 9.11
CA ASN A 136 7.84 -21.75 9.19
C ASN A 136 7.71 -22.43 7.82
N ILE A 137 8.08 -21.80 6.70
CA ILE A 137 8.09 -22.49 5.39
C ILE A 137 8.95 -23.76 5.41
N ASN A 138 10.00 -23.76 6.25
CA ASN A 138 10.80 -24.94 6.54
C ASN A 138 9.96 -26.07 7.15
N ILE A 139 9.00 -25.79 8.05
CA ILE A 139 8.18 -26.83 8.68
C ILE A 139 7.32 -27.54 7.63
N TYR A 140 6.71 -26.79 6.70
CA TYR A 140 5.90 -27.36 5.63
C TYR A 140 6.74 -28.18 4.66
N PHE A 141 7.96 -27.72 4.37
CA PHE A 141 8.92 -28.47 3.56
C PHE A 141 9.37 -29.77 4.25
N LEU A 142 9.73 -29.71 5.54
CA LEU A 142 10.07 -30.90 6.32
C LEU A 142 8.90 -31.87 6.43
N LEU A 143 7.67 -31.37 6.63
CA LEU A 143 6.47 -32.18 6.76
C LEU A 143 6.13 -32.88 5.43
N SER A 144 6.24 -32.15 4.31
CA SER A 144 6.06 -32.70 2.97
C SER A 144 7.13 -33.77 2.67
N PHE A 145 8.40 -33.48 2.98
CA PHE A 145 9.50 -34.43 2.80
C PHE A 145 9.30 -35.69 3.67
N SER A 146 8.87 -35.51 4.92
CA SER A 146 8.54 -36.61 5.83
C SER A 146 7.37 -37.46 5.32
N ALA A 147 6.35 -36.86 4.71
CA ALA A 147 5.24 -37.59 4.09
C ALA A 147 5.73 -38.45 2.90
N PHE A 148 6.53 -37.87 2.00
CA PHE A 148 7.14 -38.60 0.89
C PHE A 148 8.04 -39.74 1.37
N LEU A 149 8.86 -39.49 2.38
CA LEU A 149 9.75 -40.50 2.95
C LEU A 149 8.95 -41.64 3.61
N SER A 150 7.91 -41.30 4.37
CA SER A 150 7.00 -42.29 4.98
C SER A 150 6.31 -43.16 3.93
N LEU A 151 5.88 -42.57 2.82
CA LEU A 151 5.27 -43.31 1.72
C LEU A 151 6.28 -44.24 1.04
N ALA A 152 7.51 -43.79 0.82
CA ALA A 152 8.57 -44.64 0.25
C ALA A 152 8.94 -45.81 1.18
N LEU A 153 8.97 -45.60 2.50
CA LEU A 153 9.26 -46.66 3.48
C LEU A 153 8.10 -47.64 3.65
N SER A 154 6.87 -47.26 3.26
CA SER A 154 5.69 -48.14 3.37
C SER A 154 5.80 -49.42 2.53
N PHE A 155 6.59 -49.40 1.45
CA PHE A 155 6.88 -50.57 0.62
C PHE A 155 7.68 -51.65 1.38
N PHE A 156 8.44 -51.27 2.40
CA PHE A 156 9.24 -52.20 3.22
C PHE A 156 8.52 -52.62 4.49
N ASN A 157 7.71 -51.73 5.09
CA ASN A 157 6.92 -52.05 6.27
C ASN A 157 5.58 -51.29 6.25
N PRO A 158 4.43 -52.00 6.29
CA PRO A 158 3.11 -51.38 6.16
C PRO A 158 2.77 -50.44 7.33
N SER A 159 3.47 -50.53 8.46
CA SER A 159 3.28 -49.63 9.61
C SER A 159 3.56 -48.16 9.28
N PHE A 160 4.42 -47.88 8.29
CA PHE A 160 4.70 -46.51 7.83
C PHE A 160 3.55 -45.88 7.01
N LEU A 161 2.57 -46.68 6.57
CA LEU A 161 1.39 -46.19 5.88
C LEU A 161 0.47 -45.42 6.84
N LEU A 162 0.37 -45.88 8.10
CA LEU A 162 -0.32 -45.17 9.19
C LEU A 162 0.34 -43.83 9.51
N LEU A 163 1.67 -43.77 9.53
CA LEU A 163 2.42 -42.54 9.75
C LEU A 163 2.19 -41.52 8.62
N PHE A 164 2.19 -41.96 7.37
CA PHE A 164 1.87 -41.11 6.22
C PHE A 164 0.47 -40.52 6.34
N LEU A 165 -0.52 -41.35 6.70
CA LEU A 165 -1.91 -40.92 6.82
C LEU A 165 -2.09 -39.91 7.96
N PHE A 166 -1.37 -40.08 9.07
CA PHE A 166 -1.33 -39.11 10.17
C PHE A 166 -0.74 -37.76 9.74
N ILE A 167 0.36 -37.77 8.99
CA ILE A 167 1.01 -36.54 8.49
C ILE A 167 0.16 -35.84 7.43
N ALA A 168 -0.57 -36.58 6.59
CA ALA A 168 -1.40 -36.02 5.53
C ALA A 168 -2.66 -35.29 6.03
N ILE A 169 -3.08 -35.55 7.26
CA ILE A 169 -4.24 -34.93 7.90
C ILE A 169 -3.84 -33.67 8.72
N LEU A 170 -2.54 -33.54 9.02
CA LEU A 170 -1.96 -32.45 9.82
C LEU A 170 -1.71 -31.19 8.98
#